data_AF-A0A950T5H6-F1
#
_entry.id   AF-A0A950T5H6-F1
#
_cell.length_a   1.000
_cell.length_b   1.000
_cell.length_c   1.000
_cell.angle_alpha   90.00
_cell.angle_beta   90.00
_cell.angle_gamma   90.00
#
_symmetry.space_group_name_H-M   'P 1'
#
loop_
_entity.id
_entity.type
_entity.pdbx_description
1 polymer ?
#
loop_
_entity_poly.entity_id
_entity_poly.type
_entity_poly.pdbx_seq_one_letter_code
_entity_poly.pdbx_strand_id
1 'polypeptide(L)'
;MVADLAIYTVVHQPRRLKLPAQPIPRGASIEDITHCLFDERMNERYFRKVARYCYYPATRMFLDLVRRGLRLSIGFSLSFVRQAAAWDTALLDLFRELVAEENVELIGVEPYHSFLFLLDLPAFIARMQAMADELKTIFGKRPVVTDTTEMCMSATLYNALDTAGFRGAVMDGRPWVMGWRESTHLYRYGDDGPCARPIAENKDETGSKGSVGKPLTETASHDAPYLLTRHLELSDDVGYRFSNRSWSGYPLYADTYANWIANTWGDML
;
A
#
# COMPACT_ATOMS: atom_id res chain seq x y z
N MET A 1 -23.76 9.26 -2.78
CA MET A 1 -22.67 9.49 -3.73
C MET A 1 -21.44 9.78 -2.91
N VAL A 2 -20.36 9.03 -3.14
CA VAL A 2 -19.08 9.25 -2.46
C VAL A 2 -18.52 10.61 -2.85
N ALA A 3 -17.94 11.32 -1.88
CA ALA A 3 -17.39 12.65 -2.11
C ALA A 3 -16.02 12.57 -2.80
N ASP A 4 -15.20 11.60 -2.41
CA ASP A 4 -13.84 11.41 -2.90
C ASP A 4 -13.58 9.97 -3.36
N LEU A 5 -12.68 9.81 -4.34
CA LEU A 5 -12.21 8.52 -4.86
C LEU A 5 -10.69 8.48 -4.81
N ALA A 6 -10.13 7.45 -4.15
CA ALA A 6 -8.72 7.14 -4.13
C ALA A 6 -8.42 5.87 -4.93
N ILE A 7 -7.61 6.00 -5.98
CA ILE A 7 -7.14 4.86 -6.77
C ILE A 7 -5.74 4.50 -6.29
N TYR A 8 -5.60 3.30 -5.75
CA TYR A 8 -4.34 2.78 -5.24
C TYR A 8 -3.89 1.55 -6.02
N THR A 9 -2.62 1.52 -6.43
CA THR A 9 -2.00 0.38 -7.13
C THR A 9 -0.68 -0.02 -6.49
N VAL A 10 -0.35 -1.32 -6.54
CA VAL A 10 0.88 -1.86 -5.96
C VAL A 10 1.70 -2.60 -7.00
N VAL A 11 2.97 -2.24 -7.12
CA VAL A 11 3.94 -2.97 -7.92
C VAL A 11 4.80 -3.83 -6.99
N HIS A 12 4.53 -5.13 -7.02
CA HIS A 12 5.28 -6.14 -6.29
C HIS A 12 5.79 -7.22 -7.23
N GLN A 13 6.99 -7.71 -6.95
CA GLN A 13 7.49 -8.94 -7.55
C GLN A 13 8.34 -9.73 -6.55
N PRO A 14 7.99 -11.00 -6.25
CA PRO A 14 8.78 -11.85 -5.37
C PRO A 14 9.99 -12.45 -6.12
N ARG A 15 11.03 -12.79 -5.36
CA ARG A 15 12.16 -13.59 -5.85
C ARG A 15 11.85 -15.07 -5.64
N ARG A 16 11.99 -15.86 -6.70
CA ARG A 16 11.78 -17.30 -6.72
C ARG A 16 12.99 -18.01 -6.13
N LEU A 17 12.68 -19.03 -5.33
CA LEU A 17 13.68 -19.89 -4.73
C LEU A 17 14.33 -20.80 -5.77
N LYS A 18 15.60 -21.12 -5.54
CA LYS A 18 16.37 -22.08 -6.33
C LYS A 18 15.98 -23.49 -5.94
N LEU A 19 15.59 -24.29 -6.93
CA LEU A 19 15.23 -25.69 -6.76
C LEU A 19 16.11 -26.58 -7.67
N PRO A 20 16.64 -27.71 -7.16
CA PRO A 20 16.54 -28.18 -5.78
C PRO A 20 17.32 -27.28 -4.81
N ALA A 21 16.87 -27.25 -3.54
CA ALA A 21 17.50 -26.44 -2.50
C ALA A 21 18.98 -26.85 -2.33
N GLN A 22 19.86 -25.85 -2.23
CA GLN A 22 21.28 -26.06 -2.02
C GLN A 22 21.62 -25.81 -0.54
N PRO A 23 22.46 -26.66 0.10
CA PRO A 23 22.88 -26.43 1.47
C PRO A 23 23.68 -25.13 1.53
N ILE A 24 23.34 -24.27 2.48
CA ILE A 24 24.07 -23.05 2.77
C ILE A 24 25.32 -23.42 3.59
N PRO A 25 26.54 -23.13 3.11
CA PRO A 25 27.76 -23.42 3.87
C PRO A 25 27.76 -22.70 5.23
N ARG A 26 28.31 -23.36 6.26
CA ARG A 26 28.53 -22.67 7.54
C ARG A 26 29.53 -21.51 7.33
N GLY A 27 29.20 -20.34 7.85
CA GLY A 27 30.01 -19.13 7.66
C GLY A 27 29.89 -18.51 6.26
N ALA A 28 28.92 -18.94 5.44
CA ALA A 28 28.62 -18.31 4.16
C ALA A 28 28.36 -16.81 4.33
N SER A 29 28.87 -16.02 3.38
CA SER A 29 28.57 -14.60 3.30
C SER A 29 27.09 -14.38 2.97
N ILE A 30 26.58 -13.16 3.17
CA ILE A 30 25.21 -12.79 2.78
C ILE A 30 24.99 -13.00 1.27
N GLU A 31 26.03 -12.76 0.47
CA GLU A 31 26.00 -12.95 -0.99
C GLU A 31 25.90 -14.44 -1.35
N ASP A 32 26.72 -15.29 -0.73
CA ASP A 32 26.66 -16.74 -0.92
C ASP A 32 25.31 -17.31 -0.51
N ILE A 33 24.78 -16.88 0.64
CA ILE A 33 23.43 -17.23 1.11
C ILE A 33 22.40 -16.86 0.04
N THR A 34 22.49 -15.65 -0.51
CA THR A 34 21.57 -15.17 -1.55
C THR A 34 21.65 -16.03 -2.82
N HIS A 35 22.85 -16.41 -3.26
CA HIS A 35 23.07 -17.29 -4.42
C HIS A 35 22.58 -18.73 -4.22
N CYS A 36 22.62 -19.24 -2.99
CA CYS A 36 22.04 -20.53 -2.64
C CYS A 36 20.51 -20.48 -2.62
N LEU A 37 19.93 -19.37 -2.17
CA LEU A 37 18.49 -19.22 -1.98
C LEU A 37 17.71 -18.94 -3.27
N PHE A 38 18.19 -18.05 -4.13
CA PHE A 38 17.39 -17.51 -5.24
C PHE A 38 17.88 -17.94 -6.63
N ASP A 39 16.93 -18.21 -7.53
CA ASP A 39 17.23 -18.46 -8.94
C ASP A 39 17.20 -17.15 -9.73
N GLU A 40 18.35 -16.47 -9.80
CA GLU A 40 18.47 -15.18 -10.47
C GLU A 40 18.12 -15.24 -11.96
N ARG A 41 18.50 -16.31 -12.66
CA ARG A 41 18.20 -16.47 -14.08
C ARG A 41 16.70 -16.61 -14.31
N MET A 42 16.03 -17.40 -13.48
CA MET A 42 14.57 -17.53 -13.55
C MET A 42 13.89 -16.21 -13.17
N ASN A 43 14.37 -15.53 -12.12
CA ASN A 43 13.81 -14.26 -11.69
C ASN A 43 13.92 -13.18 -12.76
N GLU A 44 15.09 -13.01 -13.38
CA GLU A 44 15.30 -12.07 -14.48
C GLU A 44 14.38 -12.38 -15.67
N ARG A 45 14.30 -13.66 -16.06
CA ARG A 45 13.43 -14.08 -17.17
C ARG A 45 11.97 -13.72 -16.91
N TYR A 46 11.45 -13.98 -15.70
CA TYR A 46 10.07 -13.63 -15.35
C TYR A 46 9.90 -12.12 -15.24
N PHE A 47 10.85 -11.40 -14.63
CA PHE A 47 10.84 -9.95 -14.55
C PHE A 47 10.71 -9.32 -15.93
N ARG A 48 11.59 -9.69 -16.88
CA ARG A 48 11.55 -9.15 -18.26
C ARG A 48 10.24 -9.46 -18.97
N LYS A 49 9.66 -10.65 -18.72
CA LYS A 49 8.34 -10.99 -19.26
C LYS A 49 7.25 -10.07 -18.71
N VAL A 50 7.16 -9.93 -17.38
CA VAL A 50 6.13 -9.10 -16.73
C VAL A 50 6.33 -7.62 -17.09
N ALA A 51 7.58 -7.14 -17.10
CA ALA A 51 7.91 -5.78 -17.54
C ALA A 51 7.35 -5.47 -18.93
N ARG A 52 7.58 -6.34 -19.91
CA ARG A 52 7.13 -6.16 -21.29
C ARG A 52 5.61 -6.09 -21.43
N TYR A 53 4.88 -6.96 -20.73
CA TYR A 53 3.44 -7.13 -20.94
C TYR A 53 2.56 -6.39 -19.93
N CYS A 54 3.11 -5.99 -18.79
CA CYS A 54 2.38 -5.35 -17.70
C CYS A 54 2.98 -3.97 -17.36
N TYR A 55 4.21 -3.93 -16.84
CA TYR A 55 4.74 -2.68 -16.26
C TYR A 55 4.88 -1.56 -17.30
N TYR A 56 5.58 -1.78 -18.42
CA TYR A 56 5.71 -0.74 -19.45
C TYR A 56 4.38 -0.22 -20.00
N PRO A 57 3.44 -1.08 -20.47
CA PRO A 57 2.17 -0.58 -21.00
C PRO A 57 1.32 0.12 -19.93
N ALA A 58 1.24 -0.43 -18.72
CA ALA A 58 0.45 0.17 -17.64
C ALA A 58 1.03 1.52 -17.21
N THR A 59 2.34 1.63 -16.98
CA THR A 59 2.97 2.88 -16.53
C THR A 59 2.85 3.98 -17.58
N ARG A 60 2.98 3.67 -18.88
CA ARG A 60 2.77 4.65 -19.95
C ARG A 60 1.32 5.13 -20.02
N MET A 61 0.36 4.22 -19.85
CA MET A 61 -1.06 4.57 -19.78
C MET A 61 -1.34 5.45 -18.56
N PHE A 62 -0.85 5.09 -17.38
CA PHE A 62 -1.02 5.89 -16.17
C PHE A 62 -0.40 7.28 -16.33
N LEU A 63 0.77 7.39 -16.96
CA LEU A 63 1.41 8.67 -17.21
C LEU A 63 0.55 9.58 -18.13
N ASP A 64 -0.06 9.03 -19.19
CA ASP A 64 -1.01 9.77 -20.03
C ASP A 64 -2.22 10.24 -19.22
N LEU A 65 -2.83 9.34 -18.43
CA LEU A 65 -4.02 9.65 -17.65
C LEU A 65 -3.76 10.68 -16.55
N VAL A 66 -2.63 10.58 -15.85
CA VAL A 66 -2.20 11.49 -14.79
C VAL A 66 -1.99 12.90 -15.35
N ARG A 67 -1.35 13.02 -16.52
CA ARG A 67 -1.17 14.29 -17.22
C ARG A 67 -2.48 14.91 -17.71
N ARG A 68 -3.53 14.08 -17.85
CA ARG A 68 -4.90 14.50 -18.18
C ARG A 68 -5.75 14.78 -16.93
N GLY A 69 -5.16 14.72 -15.74
CA GLY A 69 -5.78 15.10 -14.48
C GLY A 69 -6.19 13.94 -13.58
N LEU A 70 -5.91 12.68 -13.94
CA LEU A 70 -6.15 11.56 -13.04
C LEU A 70 -5.24 11.66 -11.80
N ARG A 71 -5.81 11.52 -10.61
CA ARG A 71 -5.04 11.34 -9.37
C ARG A 71 -4.81 9.85 -9.13
N LEU A 72 -3.58 9.48 -8.81
CA LEU A 72 -3.17 8.08 -8.65
C LEU A 72 -2.24 7.94 -7.45
N SER A 73 -2.51 6.95 -6.61
CA SER A 73 -1.58 6.50 -5.58
C SER A 73 -0.92 5.21 -6.05
N ILE A 74 0.40 5.12 -5.95
CA ILE A 74 1.17 3.94 -6.37
C ILE A 74 2.21 3.56 -5.32
N GLY A 75 2.30 2.27 -5.00
CA GLY A 75 3.25 1.70 -4.06
C GLY A 75 4.23 0.73 -4.73
N PHE A 76 5.45 0.66 -4.22
CA PHE A 76 6.49 -0.24 -4.73
C PHE A 76 7.11 -1.03 -3.59
N SER A 77 7.17 -2.36 -3.72
CA SER A 77 8.01 -3.14 -2.82
C SER A 77 9.49 -2.92 -3.14
N LEU A 78 10.35 -2.83 -2.12
CA LEU A 78 11.79 -2.77 -2.34
C LEU A 78 12.33 -4.02 -3.06
N SER A 79 11.68 -5.18 -2.86
CA SER A 79 12.00 -6.38 -3.63
C SER A 79 11.86 -6.16 -5.14
N PHE A 80 10.83 -5.42 -5.59
CA PHE A 80 10.63 -5.09 -7.00
C PHE A 80 11.64 -4.03 -7.45
N VAL A 81 11.78 -2.94 -6.69
CA VAL A 81 12.69 -1.83 -7.02
C VAL A 81 14.12 -2.34 -7.25
N ARG A 82 14.61 -3.23 -6.39
CA ARG A 82 15.96 -3.80 -6.51
C ARG A 82 16.12 -4.67 -7.76
N GLN A 83 15.08 -5.44 -8.12
CA GLN A 83 15.07 -6.20 -9.39
C GLN A 83 15.06 -5.25 -10.60
N ALA A 84 14.28 -4.18 -10.56
CA ALA A 84 14.26 -3.17 -11.62
C ALA A 84 15.62 -2.46 -11.76
N ALA A 85 16.23 -2.05 -10.64
CA ALA A 85 17.56 -1.44 -10.64
C ALA A 85 18.64 -2.38 -11.21
N ALA A 86 18.53 -3.68 -10.96
CA ALA A 86 19.48 -4.67 -11.45
C ALA A 86 19.30 -5.02 -12.94
N TRP A 87 18.06 -5.10 -13.44
CA TRP A 87 17.79 -5.72 -14.75
C TRP A 87 17.15 -4.80 -15.79
N ASP A 88 16.55 -3.68 -15.37
CA ASP A 88 15.81 -2.77 -16.24
C ASP A 88 15.73 -1.34 -15.66
N THR A 89 16.84 -0.63 -15.73
CA THR A 89 16.93 0.76 -15.25
C THR A 89 16.00 1.70 -16.01
N ALA A 90 15.74 1.44 -17.29
CA ALA A 90 14.82 2.23 -18.10
C ALA A 90 13.37 2.13 -17.58
N LEU A 91 12.96 0.95 -17.10
CA LEU A 91 11.65 0.80 -16.44
C LEU A 91 11.61 1.58 -15.12
N LEU A 92 12.68 1.52 -14.33
CA LEU A 92 12.76 2.28 -13.08
C LEU A 92 12.71 3.80 -13.33
N ASP A 93 13.36 4.28 -14.39
CA ASP A 93 13.31 5.69 -14.80
C ASP A 93 11.91 6.10 -15.25
N LEU A 94 11.19 5.24 -15.96
CA LEU A 94 9.78 5.48 -16.31
C LEU A 94 8.89 5.57 -15.06
N PHE A 95 9.14 4.76 -14.03
CA PHE A 95 8.43 4.90 -12.75
C PHE A 95 8.82 6.18 -12.01
N ARG A 96 10.09 6.61 -12.07
CA ARG A 96 10.51 7.91 -11.52
C ARG A 96 9.78 9.06 -12.21
N GLU A 97 9.63 9.01 -13.53
CA GLU A 97 8.85 9.99 -14.29
C GLU A 97 7.39 10.02 -13.81
N LEU A 98 6.72 8.86 -13.70
CA LEU A 98 5.35 8.78 -13.19
C LEU A 98 5.23 9.35 -11.76
N VAL A 99 6.11 8.94 -10.85
CA VAL A 99 6.07 9.39 -9.45
C VAL A 99 6.41 10.87 -9.30
N ALA A 100 7.15 11.47 -10.25
CA ALA A 100 7.46 12.90 -10.23
C ALA A 100 6.24 13.80 -10.51
N GLU A 101 5.21 13.28 -11.20
CA GLU A 101 3.98 14.03 -11.49
C GLU A 101 3.27 14.46 -10.19
N GLU A 102 2.68 15.67 -10.18
CA GLU A 102 2.04 16.25 -8.99
C GLU A 102 0.80 15.46 -8.54
N ASN A 103 0.05 14.93 -9.50
CA ASN A 103 -1.16 14.12 -9.24
C ASN A 103 -0.84 12.67 -8.82
N VAL A 104 0.43 12.33 -8.61
CA VAL A 104 0.85 10.98 -8.16
C VAL A 104 1.36 11.02 -6.73
N GLU A 105 0.70 10.23 -5.88
CA GLU A 105 1.13 9.98 -4.51
C GLU A 105 1.90 8.66 -4.41
N LEU A 106 3.03 8.69 -3.70
CA LEU A 106 3.81 7.49 -3.41
C LEU A 106 3.35 6.89 -2.08
N ILE A 107 2.92 5.62 -2.12
CA ILE A 107 2.51 4.85 -0.94
C ILE A 107 3.65 3.92 -0.52
N GLY A 108 3.95 3.90 0.77
CA GLY A 108 4.91 2.96 1.35
C GLY A 108 4.29 1.57 1.37
N VAL A 109 5.04 0.54 0.99
CA VAL A 109 4.56 -0.86 1.05
C VAL A 109 5.54 -1.66 1.88
N GLU A 110 5.08 -2.70 2.60
CA GLU A 110 6.00 -3.60 3.28
C GLU A 110 7.09 -4.07 2.28
N PRO A 111 8.36 -3.76 2.54
CA PRO A 111 9.37 -3.74 1.48
C PRO A 111 9.67 -5.08 0.82
N TYR A 112 9.33 -6.21 1.46
CA TYR A 112 9.53 -7.55 0.94
C TYR A 112 8.24 -8.38 0.85
N HIS A 113 7.07 -7.77 1.07
CA HIS A 113 5.78 -8.46 1.28
C HIS A 113 5.88 -9.60 2.29
N SER A 114 6.62 -9.37 3.38
CA SER A 114 6.81 -10.32 4.46
C SER A 114 5.82 -10.09 5.60
N PHE A 115 5.66 -11.09 6.47
CA PHE A 115 4.88 -10.98 7.70
C PHE A 115 5.77 -10.68 8.91
N LEU A 116 6.84 -9.88 8.75
CA LEU A 116 7.78 -9.58 9.85
C LEU A 116 7.05 -9.05 11.08
N PHE A 117 5.98 -8.28 10.89
CA PHE A 117 5.17 -7.73 11.98
C PHE A 117 4.49 -8.78 12.87
N LEU A 118 4.38 -10.04 12.44
CA LEU A 118 3.92 -11.15 13.28
C LEU A 118 5.03 -11.72 14.18
N LEU A 119 6.29 -11.45 13.85
CA LEU A 119 7.47 -12.05 14.49
C LEU A 119 8.24 -11.05 15.34
N ASP A 120 8.47 -9.85 14.81
CA ASP A 120 9.31 -8.82 15.43
C ASP A 120 8.81 -7.43 15.03
N LEU A 121 7.99 -6.83 15.91
CA LEU A 121 7.37 -5.53 15.67
C LEU A 121 8.39 -4.38 15.67
N PRO A 122 9.37 -4.30 16.60
CA PRO A 122 10.46 -3.33 16.51
C PRO A 122 11.23 -3.39 15.19
N ALA A 123 11.59 -4.60 14.73
CA ALA A 123 12.28 -4.75 13.45
C ALA A 123 11.39 -4.33 12.27
N PHE A 124 10.08 -4.59 12.35
CA PHE A 124 9.12 -4.12 11.36
C PHE A 124 9.07 -2.59 11.29
N ILE A 125 8.98 -1.89 12.42
CA ILE A 125 8.99 -0.42 12.50
C ILE A 125 10.25 0.14 11.83
N ALA A 126 11.43 -0.34 12.25
CA ALA A 126 12.71 0.11 11.70
C ALA A 126 12.80 -0.14 10.18
N ARG A 127 12.28 -1.29 9.73
CA ARG A 127 12.25 -1.65 8.30
C ARG A 127 11.33 -0.73 7.50
N MET A 128 10.16 -0.38 8.02
CA MET A 128 9.23 0.52 7.34
C MET A 128 9.80 1.94 7.25
N GLN A 129 10.48 2.41 8.31
CA GLN A 129 11.20 3.70 8.30
C GLN A 129 12.31 3.73 7.25
N ALA A 130 13.16 2.69 7.23
CA ALA A 130 14.22 2.54 6.25
C ALA A 130 13.68 2.45 4.81
N MET A 131 12.57 1.76 4.61
CA MET A 131 11.89 1.72 3.31
C MET A 131 11.45 3.10 2.84
N ALA A 132 10.85 3.89 3.73
CA ALA A 132 10.42 5.23 3.37
C ALA A 132 11.63 6.14 3.03
N ASP A 133 12.80 5.93 3.66
CA ASP A 133 14.04 6.67 3.36
C ASP A 133 14.64 6.25 2.02
N GLU A 134 14.65 4.95 1.75
CA GLU A 134 15.12 4.37 0.49
C GLU A 134 14.24 4.87 -0.68
N LEU A 135 12.91 4.83 -0.53
CA LEU A 135 11.98 5.34 -1.54
C LEU A 135 12.13 6.84 -1.78
N LYS A 136 12.35 7.65 -0.73
CA LYS A 136 12.68 9.08 -0.89
C LYS A 136 13.94 9.28 -1.73
N THR A 137 14.95 8.45 -1.52
CA THR A 137 16.21 8.52 -2.29
C THR A 137 15.99 8.14 -3.75
N ILE A 138 15.17 7.12 -4.03
CA ILE A 138 14.95 6.58 -5.38
C ILE A 138 14.01 7.46 -6.21
N PHE A 139 12.93 7.94 -5.59
CA PHE A 139 11.81 8.61 -6.26
C PHE A 139 11.66 10.10 -5.92
N GLY A 140 12.47 10.62 -4.99
CA GLY A 140 12.40 12.03 -4.55
C GLY A 140 11.24 12.35 -3.59
N LYS A 141 10.30 11.41 -3.38
CA LYS A 141 9.15 11.56 -2.49
C LYS A 141 9.24 10.55 -1.34
N ARG A 142 9.03 11.01 -0.10
CA ARG A 142 8.90 10.11 1.05
C ARG A 142 7.42 9.72 1.19
N PRO A 143 7.07 8.42 1.26
CA PRO A 143 5.69 8.04 1.53
C PRO A 143 5.27 8.44 2.94
N VAL A 144 4.05 8.97 3.06
CA VAL A 144 3.42 9.33 4.35
C VAL A 144 2.22 8.45 4.67
N VAL A 145 1.69 7.76 3.67
CA VAL A 145 0.68 6.70 3.80
C VAL A 145 1.34 5.37 3.47
N THR A 146 0.90 4.29 4.11
CA THR A 146 1.49 2.96 3.93
C THR A 146 0.47 1.84 3.75
N ASP A 147 0.94 0.74 3.19
CA ASP A 147 0.23 -0.52 3.07
C ASP A 147 1.08 -1.64 3.67
N THR A 148 0.41 -2.53 4.39
CA THR A 148 1.02 -3.72 4.99
C THR A 148 0.79 -4.93 4.08
N THR A 149 1.53 -6.01 4.31
CA THR A 149 1.33 -7.24 3.54
C THR A 149 -0.13 -7.72 3.65
N GLU A 150 -0.78 -7.91 2.49
CA GLU A 150 -2.20 -8.27 2.38
C GLU A 150 -3.18 -7.28 3.06
N MET A 151 -2.82 -6.00 3.20
CA MET A 151 -3.62 -4.97 3.88
C MET A 151 -4.03 -5.38 5.31
N CYS A 152 -3.18 -6.18 5.96
CA CYS A 152 -3.40 -6.69 7.30
C CYS A 152 -3.34 -5.56 8.34
N MET A 153 -4.37 -5.47 9.17
CA MET A 153 -4.48 -4.42 10.18
C MET A 153 -4.96 -4.99 11.52
N SER A 154 -4.41 -4.44 12.60
CA SER A 154 -4.82 -4.66 13.98
C SER A 154 -4.46 -3.42 14.80
N ALA A 155 -4.98 -3.29 16.03
CA ALA A 155 -4.61 -2.18 16.91
C ALA A 155 -3.09 -2.14 17.15
N THR A 156 -2.45 -3.30 17.31
CA THR A 156 -1.00 -3.41 17.48
C THR A 156 -0.23 -2.92 16.24
N LEU A 157 -0.68 -3.30 15.05
CA LEU A 157 -0.05 -2.83 13.80
C LEU A 157 -0.27 -1.34 13.59
N TYR A 158 -1.47 -0.84 13.87
CA TYR A 158 -1.77 0.58 13.80
C TYR A 158 -0.81 1.41 14.67
N ASN A 159 -0.64 1.03 15.93
CA ASN A 159 0.29 1.72 16.85
C ASN A 159 1.75 1.61 16.40
N ALA A 160 2.14 0.49 15.78
CA ALA A 160 3.47 0.36 15.20
C ALA A 160 3.67 1.29 13.99
N LEU A 161 2.65 1.46 13.15
CA LEU A 161 2.70 2.38 12.01
C LEU A 161 2.72 3.85 12.44
N ASP A 162 2.00 4.19 13.52
CA ASP A 162 2.10 5.50 14.17
C ASP A 162 3.52 5.75 14.69
N THR A 163 4.09 4.78 15.40
CA THR A 163 5.49 4.82 15.87
C THR A 163 6.49 4.93 14.71
N ALA A 164 6.19 4.31 13.58
CA ALA A 164 7.00 4.41 12.36
C ALA A 164 6.88 5.79 11.67
N GLY A 165 5.91 6.62 12.06
CA GLY A 165 5.71 7.99 11.58
C GLY A 165 4.84 8.10 10.33
N PHE A 166 3.96 7.13 10.05
CA PHE A 166 2.99 7.23 8.97
C PHE A 166 1.75 7.99 9.42
N ARG A 167 1.21 8.84 8.53
CA ARG A 167 -0.03 9.60 8.78
C ARG A 167 -1.28 8.85 8.36
N GLY A 168 -1.13 7.79 7.58
CA GLY A 168 -2.24 6.94 7.22
C GLY A 168 -1.81 5.54 6.79
N ALA A 169 -2.74 4.60 6.80
CA ALA A 169 -2.51 3.25 6.32
C ALA A 169 -3.71 2.66 5.59
N VAL A 170 -3.45 1.75 4.66
CA VAL A 170 -4.49 0.99 3.96
C VAL A 170 -4.87 -0.24 4.78
N MET A 171 -6.16 -0.54 4.83
CA MET A 171 -6.74 -1.72 5.49
C MET A 171 -7.73 -2.40 4.55
N ASP A 172 -7.82 -3.71 4.65
CA ASP A 172 -8.79 -4.48 3.90
C ASP A 172 -10.24 -4.22 4.36
N GLY A 173 -11.16 -4.02 3.42
CA GLY A 173 -12.58 -3.80 3.68
C GLY A 173 -13.45 -5.06 3.64
N ARG A 174 -12.88 -6.27 3.78
CA ARG A 174 -13.67 -7.51 3.85
C ARG A 174 -14.70 -7.49 4.99
N PRO A 175 -15.91 -8.06 4.81
CA PRO A 175 -16.98 -7.98 5.82
C PRO A 175 -16.59 -8.46 7.22
N TRP A 176 -15.77 -9.51 7.33
CA TRP A 176 -15.31 -10.01 8.64
C TRP A 176 -14.21 -9.15 9.29
N VAL A 177 -13.50 -8.33 8.50
CA VAL A 177 -12.57 -7.32 9.02
C VAL A 177 -13.35 -6.11 9.49
N MET A 178 -14.32 -5.67 8.69
CA MET A 178 -15.13 -4.48 8.98
C MET A 178 -16.16 -4.71 10.09
N GLY A 179 -16.73 -5.92 10.19
CA GLY A 179 -17.81 -6.22 11.11
C GLY A 179 -19.07 -5.42 10.74
N TRP A 180 -19.47 -4.50 11.61
CA TRP A 180 -20.61 -3.60 11.38
C TRP A 180 -20.24 -2.30 10.65
N ARG A 181 -18.96 -2.09 10.35
CA ARG A 181 -18.43 -0.89 9.70
C ARG A 181 -18.55 -0.98 8.17
N GLU A 182 -18.47 0.16 7.50
CA GLU A 182 -18.55 0.25 6.04
C GLU A 182 -17.18 0.64 5.46
N SER A 183 -16.83 0.16 4.27
CA SER A 183 -15.51 0.44 3.68
C SER A 183 -15.39 1.83 3.04
N THR A 184 -16.39 2.68 3.18
CA THR A 184 -16.51 3.97 2.50
C THR A 184 -16.31 5.17 3.44
N HIS A 185 -15.72 4.92 4.61
CA HIS A 185 -15.38 5.94 5.59
C HIS A 185 -13.88 5.87 5.95
N LEU A 186 -13.36 6.99 6.43
CA LEU A 186 -12.03 7.03 7.05
C LEU A 186 -12.12 6.60 8.51
N TYR A 187 -11.16 5.79 8.96
CA TYR A 187 -11.14 5.27 10.34
C TYR A 187 -9.90 5.72 11.12
N ARG A 188 -9.98 5.76 12.45
CA ARG A 188 -8.85 5.86 13.38
C ARG A 188 -9.04 4.86 14.52
N TYR A 189 -7.96 4.28 15.03
CA TYR A 189 -8.06 3.61 16.34
C TYR A 189 -8.07 4.68 17.44
N GLY A 190 -8.99 4.52 18.39
CA GLY A 190 -8.99 5.32 19.62
C GLY A 190 -8.32 4.56 20.76
N ASP A 191 -7.95 5.27 21.82
CA ASP A 191 -7.18 4.74 22.96
C ASP A 191 -7.85 3.53 23.64
N ASP A 192 -9.19 3.45 23.62
CA ASP A 192 -9.98 2.49 24.41
C ASP A 192 -10.73 1.42 23.57
N GLY A 193 -10.41 1.27 22.28
CA GLY A 193 -11.18 0.45 21.35
C GLY A 193 -10.41 -0.72 20.72
N PRO A 194 -10.96 -1.96 20.69
CA PRO A 194 -10.36 -3.07 19.94
C PRO A 194 -10.50 -2.89 18.42
N CYS A 195 -11.30 -1.91 17.98
CA CYS A 195 -11.60 -1.62 16.58
C CYS A 195 -11.48 -0.13 16.26
N ALA A 196 -11.08 0.18 15.03
CA ALA A 196 -11.05 1.53 14.50
C ALA A 196 -12.47 2.09 14.32
N ARG A 197 -12.66 3.37 14.63
CA ARG A 197 -13.93 4.12 14.52
C ARG A 197 -13.86 5.16 13.40
N PRO A 198 -14.99 5.51 12.75
CA PRO A 198 -15.00 6.56 11.73
C PRO A 198 -14.46 7.88 12.29
N ILE A 199 -13.72 8.62 11.47
CA ILE A 199 -13.34 10.00 11.78
C ILE A 199 -14.61 10.84 11.62
N ALA A 200 -15.19 11.29 12.73
CA ALA A 200 -16.31 12.21 12.68
C ALA A 200 -15.85 13.56 12.11
N GLU A 201 -16.61 14.15 11.19
CA GLU A 201 -16.48 15.58 10.91
C GLU A 201 -16.71 16.34 12.22
N ASN A 202 -15.84 17.31 12.54
CA ASN A 202 -16.01 18.21 13.68
C ASN A 202 -17.38 18.92 13.56
N LYS A 203 -18.42 18.33 14.15
CA LYS A 203 -19.56 19.09 14.63
C LYS A 203 -19.13 19.67 15.96
N ASP A 204 -18.95 20.98 16.00
CA ASP A 204 -18.67 21.76 17.21
C ASP A 204 -19.47 21.22 18.41
N GLU A 205 -18.82 20.44 19.28
CA GLU A 205 -19.38 20.10 20.57
C GLU A 205 -19.15 21.27 21.53
N THR A 206 -20.05 22.25 21.45
CA THR A 206 -20.33 23.14 22.57
C THR A 206 -20.87 22.33 23.75
N GLY A 207 -20.06 22.10 24.79
CA GLY A 207 -20.56 21.59 26.07
C GLY A 207 -19.52 21.09 27.08
N SER A 208 -18.99 22.01 27.92
CA SER A 208 -18.49 21.84 29.32
C SER A 208 -18.77 20.47 29.99
N LYS A 209 -17.91 19.84 30.82
CA LYS A 209 -16.84 20.31 31.74
C LYS A 209 -16.24 19.07 32.46
N GLY A 210 -14.96 19.10 32.86
CA GLY A 210 -14.43 18.24 33.95
C GLY A 210 -12.95 17.83 33.85
N SER A 211 -12.07 18.61 34.46
CA SER A 211 -10.59 18.48 34.54
C SER A 211 -10.04 17.28 35.33
N VAL A 212 -8.83 16.79 35.02
CA VAL A 212 -7.58 16.88 35.86
C VAL A 212 -6.33 16.39 35.07
N GLY A 213 -5.39 17.31 34.82
CA GLY A 213 -3.92 17.18 34.95
C GLY A 213 -3.07 16.19 34.12
N LYS A 214 -2.24 16.71 33.22
CA LYS A 214 -0.82 16.30 33.06
C LYS A 214 0.03 17.44 32.44
N PRO A 215 1.32 17.62 32.83
CA PRO A 215 2.14 18.73 32.36
C PRO A 215 3.02 18.37 31.13
N LEU A 216 3.24 19.39 30.30
CA LEU A 216 4.42 19.71 29.48
C LEU A 216 4.96 18.63 28.51
N THR A 217 4.72 18.84 27.21
CA THR A 217 5.75 19.13 26.19
C THR A 217 5.04 19.40 24.86
N GLU A 218 5.19 20.61 24.32
CA GLU A 218 4.79 20.95 22.95
C GLU A 218 5.70 20.20 21.97
N THR A 219 5.39 18.93 21.75
CA THR A 219 5.74 18.25 20.51
C THR A 219 4.59 18.52 19.55
N ALA A 220 4.90 19.00 18.35
CA ALA A 220 3.89 19.25 17.31
C ALA A 220 2.94 18.04 17.25
N SER A 221 1.65 18.24 17.50
CA SER A 221 0.68 17.16 17.64
C SER A 221 0.65 16.35 16.35
N HIS A 222 1.29 15.18 16.36
CA HIS A 222 1.12 14.20 15.29
C HIS A 222 -0.27 13.63 15.46
N ASP A 223 -1.16 13.98 14.55
CA ASP A 223 -2.47 13.35 14.44
C ASP A 223 -2.27 11.85 14.25
N ALA A 224 -3.01 11.03 15.02
CA ALA A 224 -2.97 9.59 14.88
C ALA A 224 -3.31 9.15 13.43
N PRO A 225 -2.72 8.04 12.93
CA PRO A 225 -2.84 7.67 11.53
C PRO A 225 -4.29 7.44 11.11
N TYR A 226 -4.72 7.92 9.96
CA TYR A 226 -6.04 7.53 9.41
C TYR A 226 -5.95 6.20 8.66
N LEU A 227 -7.06 5.48 8.57
CA LEU A 227 -7.18 4.20 7.88
C LEU A 227 -8.09 4.35 6.67
N LEU A 228 -7.53 4.02 5.51
CA LEU A 228 -8.21 3.90 4.22
C LEU A 228 -8.64 2.46 4.04
N THR A 229 -9.94 2.22 3.87
CA THR A 229 -10.46 0.88 3.69
C THR A 229 -10.70 0.57 2.23
N ARG A 230 -10.09 -0.52 1.73
CA ARG A 230 -10.35 -0.99 0.37
C ARG A 230 -11.81 -1.41 0.23
N HIS A 231 -12.53 -0.85 -0.75
CA HIS A 231 -13.84 -1.37 -1.12
C HIS A 231 -13.70 -2.71 -1.86
N LEU A 232 -13.98 -3.82 -1.16
CA LEU A 232 -13.71 -5.18 -1.64
C LEU A 232 -14.31 -5.46 -3.03
N GLU A 233 -15.62 -5.27 -3.18
CA GLU A 233 -16.33 -5.70 -4.39
C GLU A 233 -15.85 -4.96 -5.64
N LEU A 234 -15.89 -3.62 -5.62
CA LEU A 234 -15.41 -2.78 -6.73
C LEU A 234 -13.94 -3.05 -7.07
N SER A 235 -13.09 -3.20 -6.05
CA SER A 235 -11.67 -3.52 -6.28
C SER A 235 -11.46 -4.90 -6.91
N ASP A 236 -12.22 -5.91 -6.47
CA ASP A 236 -12.14 -7.28 -7.01
C ASP A 236 -12.72 -7.38 -8.41
N ASP A 237 -13.73 -6.58 -8.73
CA ASP A 237 -14.34 -6.52 -10.06
C ASP A 237 -13.31 -6.14 -11.12
N VAL A 238 -12.43 -5.18 -10.81
CA VAL A 238 -11.32 -4.79 -11.70
C VAL A 238 -10.10 -5.69 -11.54
N GLY A 239 -9.72 -6.03 -10.31
CA GLY A 239 -8.46 -6.75 -10.02
C GLY A 239 -8.50 -8.24 -10.32
N TYR A 240 -9.65 -8.90 -10.16
CA TYR A 240 -9.78 -10.35 -10.27
C TYR A 240 -10.85 -10.81 -11.25
N ARG A 241 -12.01 -10.14 -11.31
CA ARG A 241 -13.16 -10.61 -12.11
C ARG A 241 -13.20 -10.02 -13.52
N PHE A 242 -12.40 -9.00 -13.81
CA PHE A 242 -12.39 -8.31 -15.11
C PHE A 242 -12.19 -9.27 -16.30
N SER A 243 -11.31 -10.27 -16.16
CA SER A 243 -11.08 -11.29 -17.19
C SER A 243 -11.94 -12.55 -17.04
N ASN A 244 -12.80 -12.63 -16.01
CA ASN A 244 -13.59 -13.82 -15.72
C ASN A 244 -14.88 -13.85 -16.54
N ARG A 245 -14.89 -14.65 -17.60
CA ARG A 245 -16.04 -14.80 -18.51
C ARG A 245 -17.26 -15.50 -17.91
N SER A 246 -17.12 -16.15 -16.75
CA SER A 246 -18.25 -16.79 -16.06
C SER A 246 -18.89 -15.91 -14.99
N TRP A 247 -18.31 -14.74 -14.69
CA TRP A 247 -18.91 -13.78 -13.77
C TRP A 247 -20.06 -13.06 -14.47
N SER A 248 -21.18 -12.89 -13.77
CA SER A 248 -22.40 -12.26 -14.32
C SER A 248 -22.19 -10.81 -14.78
N GLY A 249 -21.17 -10.13 -14.26
CA GLY A 249 -20.79 -8.77 -14.68
C GLY A 249 -19.87 -8.71 -15.90
N TYR A 250 -19.51 -9.84 -16.52
CA TYR A 250 -18.64 -9.85 -17.70
C TYR A 250 -19.42 -9.63 -19.02
N PRO A 251 -18.92 -8.79 -19.95
CA PRO A 251 -17.74 -7.92 -19.80
C PRO A 251 -18.06 -6.68 -18.96
N LEU A 252 -17.11 -6.28 -18.12
CA LEU A 252 -17.23 -5.04 -17.34
C LEU A 252 -16.84 -3.85 -18.22
N TYR A 253 -17.81 -2.96 -18.47
CA TYR A 253 -17.60 -1.72 -19.22
C TYR A 253 -17.27 -0.55 -18.29
N ALA A 254 -16.49 0.42 -18.80
CA ALA A 254 -16.03 1.56 -18.02
C ALA A 254 -17.18 2.47 -17.53
N ASP A 255 -18.21 2.67 -18.34
CA ASP A 255 -19.42 3.43 -17.99
C ASP A 255 -20.21 2.76 -16.87
N THR A 256 -20.33 1.42 -16.93
CA THR A 256 -20.98 0.61 -15.89
C THR A 256 -20.23 0.74 -14.57
N TYR A 257 -18.90 0.57 -14.59
CA TYR A 257 -18.06 0.67 -13.39
C TYR A 257 -18.05 2.09 -12.81
N ALA A 258 -17.95 3.11 -13.67
CA ALA A 258 -18.03 4.52 -13.25
C ALA A 258 -19.39 4.85 -12.63
N ASN A 259 -20.48 4.31 -13.16
CA ASN A 259 -21.80 4.47 -12.58
C ASN A 259 -21.90 3.79 -11.21
N TRP A 260 -21.32 2.61 -11.02
CA TRP A 260 -21.28 1.96 -9.70
C TRP A 260 -20.52 2.82 -8.68
N ILE A 261 -19.32 3.28 -9.03
CA ILE A 261 -18.52 4.19 -8.19
C ILE A 261 -19.32 5.42 -7.81
N ALA A 262 -19.92 6.11 -8.79
CA ALA A 262 -20.67 7.33 -8.54
C ALA A 262 -21.79 7.09 -7.52
N ASN A 263 -22.53 5.98 -7.68
CA ASN A 263 -23.69 5.66 -6.86
C ASN A 263 -23.34 5.01 -5.50
N THR A 264 -22.07 4.72 -5.21
CA THR A 264 -21.65 4.29 -3.88
C THR A 264 -21.90 5.42 -2.86
N TRP A 265 -22.22 5.05 -1.62
CA TRP A 265 -22.45 6.00 -0.52
C TRP A 265 -21.31 5.95 0.49
N GLY A 266 -20.98 7.11 1.06
CA GLY A 266 -19.94 7.28 2.07
C GLY A 266 -19.12 8.55 1.80
N ASP A 267 -18.06 8.74 2.57
CA ASP A 267 -17.21 9.92 2.48
C ASP A 267 -16.10 9.71 1.45
N MET A 268 -15.51 8.52 1.44
CA MET A 268 -14.32 8.22 0.65
C MET A 268 -14.40 6.80 0.09
N LEU A 269 -14.07 6.64 -1.20
CA LEU A 269 -13.96 5.34 -1.86
C LEU A 269 -12.51 4.97 -2.19
#